data_AF-A0A7M5X0J9-F1
#
_entry.id   AF-A0A7M5X0J9-F1
#
_cell.length_a   1.000
_cell.length_b   1.000
_cell.length_c   1.000
_cell.angle_alpha   90.00
_cell.angle_beta   90.00
_cell.angle_gamma   90.00
#
_symmetry.space_group_name_H-M   'P 1'
#
loop_
_entity.id
_entity.type
_entity.pdbx_description
1 polymer ?
#
loop_
_entity_poly.entity_id
_entity_poly.type
_entity_poly.pdbx_seq_one_letter_code
_entity_poly.pdbx_strand_id
1 'polypeptide(L)'
;VYGWRDEPYGCFVIPFYAAKKSKIDSIESKKFICDGFRFSYMITFYGACINVLLIGGDRLLAIRLMTSYKLVVTRRRAIIATISLWTYVLVLCLIPFVPPESEKFCRYNQQDEWTTFMLFFNTLLPYIFVIVSYMYITVKLDEIQQKTQA
;
A
#
# COMPACT_ATOMS: atom_id res chain seq x y z
N VAL A 1 5.97 -17.71 -11.07
CA VAL A 1 7.30 -17.42 -10.47
C VAL A 1 8.01 -16.31 -11.25
N TYR A 2 7.41 -15.11 -11.33
CA TYR A 2 7.97 -13.92 -11.99
C TYR A 2 7.36 -12.64 -11.37
N GLY A 3 7.46 -12.47 -10.05
CA GLY A 3 6.85 -11.33 -9.35
C GLY A 3 7.81 -10.50 -8.51
N TRP A 4 8.94 -11.07 -8.09
CA TRP A 4 9.78 -10.48 -7.03
C TRP A 4 11.02 -9.72 -7.55
N ARG A 5 11.27 -9.68 -8.87
CA ARG A 5 12.50 -9.12 -9.44
C ARG A 5 12.40 -7.62 -9.76
N ASP A 6 11.19 -7.09 -9.90
CA ASP A 6 10.96 -5.76 -10.48
C ASP A 6 10.48 -4.73 -9.44
N GLU A 7 10.30 -5.16 -8.19
CA GLU A 7 9.87 -4.29 -7.12
C GLU A 7 11.09 -3.62 -6.46
N PRO A 8 11.25 -2.29 -6.62
CA PRO A 8 12.41 -1.56 -6.08
C PRO A 8 12.58 -1.74 -4.56
N TYR A 9 11.51 -2.14 -3.88
CA TYR A 9 11.47 -2.43 -2.45
C TYR A 9 12.46 -3.55 -2.04
N GLY A 10 12.64 -4.59 -2.86
CA GLY A 10 13.61 -5.66 -2.57
C GLY A 10 15.06 -5.17 -2.60
N CYS A 11 15.38 -4.27 -3.53
CA CYS A 11 16.71 -3.69 -3.68
C CYS A 11 17.07 -2.68 -2.57
N PHE A 12 16.10 -2.06 -1.89
CA PHE A 12 16.39 -1.14 -0.78
C PHE A 12 16.36 -1.81 0.59
N VAL A 13 15.43 -2.73 0.82
CA VAL A 13 15.23 -3.36 2.14
C VAL A 13 16.35 -4.35 2.47
N ILE A 14 16.84 -5.10 1.48
CA ILE A 14 17.87 -6.14 1.70
C ILE A 14 19.24 -5.52 2.03
N PRO A 15 19.74 -4.48 1.33
CA PRO A 15 20.98 -3.81 1.72
C PRO A 15 20.88 -3.08 3.05
N PHE A 16 19.72 -2.48 3.39
CA PHE A 16 19.52 -1.87 4.71
C PHE A 16 19.53 -2.91 5.83
N TYR A 17 18.93 -4.08 5.61
CA TYR A 17 18.95 -5.18 6.57
C TYR A 17 20.38 -5.75 6.75
N ALA A 18 21.15 -5.84 5.67
CA ALA A 18 22.56 -6.23 5.70
C ALA A 18 23.45 -5.16 6.38
N ALA A 19 23.20 -3.87 6.12
CA ALA A 19 23.92 -2.74 6.72
C ALA A 19 23.65 -2.60 8.23
N LYS A 20 22.42 -2.92 8.68
CA LYS A 20 22.11 -3.03 10.12
C LYS A 20 22.90 -4.15 10.81
N LYS A 21 23.26 -5.21 10.07
CA LYS A 21 24.04 -6.36 10.58
C LYS A 21 25.55 -6.10 10.57
N SER A 22 26.05 -5.19 9.73
CA SER A 22 27.43 -4.73 9.81
C SER A 22 27.63 -3.83 11.04
N LYS A 23 28.69 -4.10 11.82
CA LYS A 23 29.11 -3.27 12.96
C LYS A 23 29.59 -1.90 12.47
N ILE A 24 28.67 -0.99 12.18
CA ILE A 24 28.96 0.43 11.91
C ILE A 24 29.07 1.10 13.28
N ASP A 25 30.19 1.71 13.63
CA ASP A 25 30.44 2.19 15.00
C ASP A 25 29.80 3.56 15.34
N SER A 26 29.29 4.31 14.36
CA SER A 26 28.68 5.63 14.56
C SER A 26 27.20 5.57 14.98
N ILE A 27 26.86 6.19 16.11
CA ILE A 27 25.49 6.26 16.66
C ILE A 27 24.53 6.98 15.69
N GLU A 28 24.99 8.02 15.00
CA GLU A 28 24.17 8.78 14.04
C GLU A 28 23.81 7.96 12.80
N SER A 29 24.76 7.18 12.27
CA SER A 29 24.50 6.31 11.11
C SER A 29 23.53 5.18 11.47
N LYS A 30 23.60 4.62 12.69
CA LYS A 30 22.61 3.64 13.17
C LYS A 30 21.20 4.23 13.27
N LYS A 31 21.06 5.47 13.73
CA LYS A 31 19.78 6.19 13.80
C LYS A 31 19.18 6.39 12.41
N PHE A 32 19.97 6.92 11.48
CA PHE A 32 19.53 7.12 10.09
C PHE A 32 19.15 5.80 9.40
N ILE A 33 19.95 4.74 9.60
CA ILE A 33 19.65 3.41 9.05
C ILE A 33 18.34 2.85 9.65
N CYS A 34 18.12 3.03 10.95
CA CYS A 34 16.89 2.58 11.59
C CYS A 34 15.64 3.32 11.06
N ASP A 35 15.73 4.64 10.96
CA ASP A 35 14.63 5.48 10.48
C ASP A 35 14.31 5.18 9.01
N GLY A 36 15.33 5.03 8.16
CA GLY A 36 15.16 4.67 6.75
C GLY A 36 14.55 3.27 6.57
N PHE A 37 15.00 2.28 7.34
CA PHE A 37 14.41 0.94 7.30
C PHE A 37 12.93 0.96 7.71
N ARG A 38 12.60 1.66 8.80
CA ARG A 38 11.23 1.70 9.33
C ARG A 38 10.29 2.48 8.42
N PHE A 39 10.76 3.60 7.87
CA PHE A 39 10.05 4.36 6.85
C PHE A 39 9.80 3.53 5.59
N SER A 40 10.85 2.86 5.07
CA SER A 40 10.73 2.00 3.88
C SER A 40 9.79 0.82 4.11
N TYR A 41 9.77 0.24 5.31
CA TYR A 41 8.86 -0.86 5.63
C TYR A 41 7.39 -0.37 5.62
N MET A 42 7.13 0.78 6.23
CA MET A 42 5.78 1.35 6.33
C MET A 42 5.26 1.84 4.97
N ILE A 43 6.07 2.54 4.19
CA ILE A 43 5.68 3.00 2.84
C ILE A 43 5.35 1.82 1.93
N THR A 44 6.11 0.72 2.00
CA THR A 44 5.81 -0.49 1.21
C THR A 44 4.53 -1.16 1.67
N PHE A 45 4.30 -1.28 2.98
CA PHE A 45 3.08 -1.88 3.51
C PHE A 45 1.82 -1.10 3.09
N TYR A 46 1.80 0.22 3.32
CA TYR A 46 0.66 1.07 2.95
C TYR A 46 0.51 1.20 1.42
N GLY A 47 1.62 1.28 0.69
CA GLY A 47 1.61 1.27 -0.77
C GLY A 47 0.96 0.00 -1.33
N ALA A 48 1.26 -1.17 -0.75
CA ALA A 48 0.62 -2.43 -1.12
C ALA A 48 -0.90 -2.42 -0.84
N CYS A 49 -1.33 -1.94 0.33
CA CYS A 49 -2.76 -1.84 0.67
C CYS A 49 -3.54 -0.94 -0.31
N ILE A 50 -2.97 0.20 -0.68
CA ILE A 50 -3.59 1.13 -1.63
C ILE A 50 -3.63 0.56 -3.05
N ASN A 51 -2.57 -0.12 -3.49
CA ASN A 51 -2.58 -0.78 -4.79
C ASN A 51 -3.68 -1.85 -4.87
N VAL A 52 -3.88 -2.60 -3.80
CA VAL A 52 -4.98 -3.58 -3.69
C VAL A 52 -6.35 -2.90 -3.79
N LEU A 53 -6.55 -1.74 -3.15
CA LEU A 53 -7.76 -0.92 -3.34
C LEU A 53 -7.95 -0.46 -4.78
N LEU A 54 -6.89 0.08 -5.41
CA LEU A 54 -6.92 0.57 -6.78
C LEU A 54 -7.31 -0.54 -7.75
N ILE A 55 -6.72 -1.71 -7.61
CA ILE A 55 -7.03 -2.89 -8.43
C ILE A 55 -8.48 -3.33 -8.18
N GLY A 56 -8.92 -3.43 -6.93
CA GLY A 56 -10.31 -3.78 -6.61
C GLY A 56 -11.32 -2.80 -7.21
N GLY A 57 -11.04 -1.50 -7.11
CA GLY A 57 -11.87 -0.44 -7.68
C GLY A 57 -11.91 -0.46 -9.21
N ASP A 58 -10.75 -0.64 -9.86
CA ASP A 58 -10.63 -0.79 -11.32
C ASP A 58 -11.46 -1.98 -11.83
N ARG A 59 -11.35 -3.14 -11.15
CA ARG A 59 -12.14 -4.33 -11.48
C ARG A 59 -13.64 -4.13 -11.31
N LEU A 60 -14.06 -3.49 -10.22
CA LEU A 60 -15.48 -3.21 -9.98
C LEU A 60 -16.05 -2.24 -11.02
N LEU A 61 -15.30 -1.19 -11.38
CA LEU A 61 -15.67 -0.26 -12.43
C LEU A 61 -15.73 -0.95 -13.80
N ALA A 62 -14.77 -1.84 -14.13
CA ALA A 62 -14.75 -2.59 -15.38
C ALA A 62 -16.00 -3.47 -15.56
N ILE A 63 -16.48 -4.06 -14.47
CA ILE A 63 -17.62 -4.98 -14.50
C ILE A 63 -18.96 -4.23 -14.45
N ARG A 64 -19.08 -3.17 -13.64
CA ARG A 64 -20.29 -2.33 -13.63
C ARG A 64 -20.47 -1.56 -14.94
N LEU A 65 -19.38 -1.14 -15.57
CA LEU A 65 -19.40 -0.34 -16.80
C LEU A 65 -18.90 -1.15 -18.00
N MET A 66 -19.24 -2.44 -18.09
CA MET A 66 -18.80 -3.32 -19.19
C MET A 66 -18.97 -2.68 -20.60
N THR A 67 -19.98 -1.81 -20.78
CA THR A 67 -20.27 -1.07 -22.01
C THR A 67 -19.75 0.37 -22.09
N SER A 68 -19.37 1.01 -20.97
CA SER A 68 -18.96 2.43 -20.90
C SER A 68 -17.61 2.67 -20.20
N TYR A 69 -16.89 1.61 -19.84
CA TYR A 69 -15.63 1.68 -19.11
C TYR A 69 -14.58 2.57 -19.80
N LYS A 70 -14.47 2.44 -21.14
CA LYS A 70 -13.57 3.26 -21.97
C LYS A 70 -13.96 4.75 -22.02
N LEU A 71 -15.22 5.09 -21.75
CA LEU A 71 -15.72 6.47 -21.78
C LEU A 71 -15.59 7.18 -20.43
N VAL A 72 -15.78 6.46 -19.32
CA VAL A 72 -15.79 7.05 -17.97
C VAL A 72 -14.40 7.03 -17.31
N VAL A 73 -13.64 5.96 -17.47
CA VAL A 73 -12.28 5.84 -16.90
C VAL A 73 -11.27 6.39 -17.90
N THR A 74 -11.09 7.70 -17.87
CA THR A 74 -10.00 8.35 -18.61
C THR A 74 -8.67 8.10 -17.89
N ARG A 75 -7.65 7.69 -18.65
CA ARG A 75 -6.27 7.44 -18.16
C ARG A 75 -5.76 8.59 -17.27
N ARG A 76 -6.15 9.83 -17.56
CA ARG A 76 -5.80 11.01 -16.77
C ARG A 76 -6.35 10.97 -15.34
N ARG A 77 -7.61 10.56 -15.15
CA ARG A 77 -8.23 10.46 -13.81
C ARG A 77 -7.61 9.36 -12.98
N ALA A 78 -7.30 8.22 -13.61
CA ALA A 78 -6.60 7.12 -12.95
C ALA A 78 -5.21 7.54 -12.47
N ILE A 79 -4.43 8.23 -13.31
CA ILE A 79 -3.11 8.76 -12.94
C ILE A 79 -3.20 9.75 -11.78
N ILE A 80 -4.15 10.69 -11.82
CA ILE A 80 -4.35 11.67 -10.72
C ILE A 80 -4.72 10.95 -9.42
N ALA A 81 -5.63 9.96 -9.48
CA ALA A 81 -6.01 9.17 -8.31
C ALA A 81 -4.81 8.42 -7.71
N THR A 82 -4.02 7.76 -8.55
CA THR A 82 -2.80 7.07 -8.10
C THR A 82 -1.80 8.04 -7.46
N ILE A 83 -1.53 9.19 -8.09
CA ILE A 83 -0.62 10.21 -7.52
C ILE A 83 -1.15 10.70 -6.17
N SER A 84 -2.45 11.00 -6.06
CA SER A 84 -3.07 11.48 -4.81
C SER A 84 -2.96 10.46 -3.67
N LEU A 85 -3.13 9.18 -3.99
CA LEU A 85 -3.00 8.10 -3.00
C LEU A 85 -1.55 7.91 -2.56
N TRP A 86 -0.58 8.00 -3.46
CA TRP A 86 0.84 7.98 -3.09
C TRP A 86 1.23 9.17 -2.22
N THR A 87 0.72 10.38 -2.52
CA THR A 87 0.96 11.55 -1.65
C THR A 87 0.35 11.34 -0.27
N TYR A 88 -0.83 10.71 -0.18
CA TYR A 88 -1.44 10.36 1.09
C TYR A 88 -0.56 9.38 1.90
N VAL A 89 -0.02 8.33 1.27
CA VAL A 89 0.92 7.40 1.94
C VAL A 89 2.16 8.11 2.45
N LEU A 90 2.74 9.01 1.65
CA LEU A 90 3.91 9.77 2.06
C LEU A 90 3.62 10.64 3.28
N VAL A 91 2.50 11.35 3.30
CA VAL A 91 2.07 12.14 4.46
C VAL A 91 1.89 11.25 5.69
N LEU A 92 1.20 10.12 5.53
CA LEU A 92 1.01 9.14 6.60
C LEU A 92 2.32 8.60 7.18
N CYS A 93 3.32 8.37 6.32
CA CYS A 93 4.64 7.89 6.75
C CYS A 93 5.50 9.00 7.40
N LEU A 94 5.18 10.28 7.18
CA LEU A 94 5.86 11.43 7.78
C LEU A 94 5.30 11.81 9.16
N ILE A 95 4.03 11.54 9.44
CA ILE A 95 3.39 11.85 10.75
C ILE A 95 4.17 11.28 11.95
N PRO A 96 4.68 10.04 11.94
CA PRO A 96 5.43 9.46 13.08
C PRO A 96 6.80 10.09 13.35
N PHE A 97 7.23 11.08 12.55
CA PHE A 97 8.44 11.87 12.82
C PHE A 97 8.18 13.05 13.77
N VAL A 98 6.92 13.32 14.14
CA VAL A 98 6.52 14.45 14.99
C VAL A 98 5.71 13.91 16.19
N PRO A 99 6.10 14.06 17.46
CA PRO A 99 7.28 14.72 18.01
C PRO A 99 8.50 13.78 18.17
N PRO A 100 9.73 14.27 17.97
CA PRO A 100 10.92 13.46 18.21
C PRO A 100 11.13 13.27 19.72
N GLU A 101 10.80 12.09 20.25
CA GLU A 101 11.26 11.70 21.59
C GLU A 101 12.78 11.52 21.56
N SER A 102 13.48 12.28 22.39
CA SER A 102 14.95 12.42 22.37
C SER A 102 15.72 11.19 22.86
N GLU A 103 15.06 10.21 23.49
CA GLU A 103 15.73 9.11 24.19
C GLU A 103 15.68 7.75 23.49
N LYS A 104 14.99 7.61 22.35
CA LYS A 104 14.89 6.34 21.61
C LYS A 104 16.05 6.16 20.61
N PHE A 105 16.45 4.90 20.41
CA PHE A 105 17.51 4.50 19.45
C PHE A 105 17.16 4.86 18.00
N CYS A 106 15.88 5.08 17.69
CA CYS A 106 15.39 5.54 16.39
C CYS A 106 14.44 6.72 16.61
N ARG A 107 14.49 7.72 15.72
CA ARG A 107 13.67 8.94 15.80
C ARG A 107 12.23 8.70 15.35
N TYR A 108 12.01 7.63 14.56
CA TYR A 108 10.69 7.16 14.17
C TYR A 108 9.96 6.52 15.37
N ASN A 109 9.05 7.28 15.99
CA ASN A 109 8.24 6.81 17.11
C ASN A 109 6.84 6.45 16.63
N GLN A 110 6.60 5.15 16.46
CA GLN A 110 5.31 4.67 16.00
C GLN A 110 4.42 4.44 17.23
N GLN A 111 3.47 5.34 17.45
CA GLN A 111 2.50 5.21 18.55
C GLN A 111 1.54 4.04 18.24
N ASP A 112 1.26 3.20 19.24
CA ASP A 112 0.42 2.00 19.05
C ASP A 112 -1.03 2.37 18.69
N GLU A 113 -1.55 3.47 19.23
CA GLU A 113 -2.88 4.00 18.90
C GLU A 113 -2.96 4.45 17.44
N TRP A 114 -1.95 5.18 16.96
CA TRP A 114 -1.85 5.61 15.57
C TRP A 114 -1.74 4.41 14.63
N THR A 115 -0.92 3.42 14.99
CA THR A 115 -0.74 2.19 14.21
C THR A 115 -2.04 1.41 14.13
N THR A 116 -2.75 1.27 15.25
CA THR A 116 -4.04 0.58 15.32
C THR A 116 -5.07 1.27 14.44
N PHE A 117 -5.22 2.60 14.56
CA PHE A 117 -6.11 3.39 13.72
C PHE A 117 -5.78 3.19 12.23
N MET A 118 -4.50 3.29 11.87
CA MET A 118 -4.04 3.14 10.50
C MET A 118 -4.31 1.74 9.94
N LEU A 119 -4.18 0.69 10.74
CA LEU A 119 -4.44 -0.68 10.34
C LEU A 119 -5.94 -0.93 10.10
N PHE A 120 -6.82 -0.38 10.95
CA PHE A 120 -8.27 -0.48 10.72
C PHE A 120 -8.70 0.27 9.45
N PHE A 121 -8.30 1.54 9.30
CA PHE A 121 -8.78 2.35 8.18
C PHE A 121 -8.07 2.06 6.85
N ASN A 122 -6.76 1.81 6.87
CA ASN A 122 -5.97 1.61 5.65
C ASN A 122 -5.66 0.15 5.34
N THR A 123 -6.03 -0.82 6.19
CA THR A 123 -5.84 -2.25 5.88
C THR A 123 -7.16 -3.01 5.92
N LEU A 124 -7.94 -2.91 7.01
CA LEU A 124 -9.18 -3.67 7.14
C LEU A 124 -10.24 -3.22 6.12
N LEU A 125 -10.44 -1.91 5.97
CA LEU A 125 -11.43 -1.36 5.03
C LEU A 125 -11.12 -1.74 3.57
N PRO A 126 -9.87 -1.58 3.07
CA PRO A 126 -9.45 -2.15 1.78
C PRO A 126 -9.76 -3.61 1.60
N TYR A 127 -9.48 -4.41 2.62
CA TYR A 127 -9.62 -5.85 2.54
C TYR A 127 -11.09 -6.25 2.42
N ILE A 128 -11.97 -5.63 3.21
CA ILE A 128 -13.43 -5.81 3.12
C ILE A 128 -13.93 -5.38 1.75
N PHE A 129 -13.49 -4.21 1.26
CA PHE A 129 -13.90 -3.70 -0.04
C PHE A 129 -13.53 -4.68 -1.16
N VAL A 130 -12.31 -5.21 -1.13
CA VAL A 130 -11.86 -6.20 -2.11
C VAL A 130 -12.67 -7.48 -2.02
N ILE A 131 -12.89 -8.05 -0.83
CA ILE A 131 -13.70 -9.26 -0.67
C ILE A 131 -15.12 -9.04 -1.25
N VAL A 132 -15.78 -7.95 -0.88
CA VAL A 132 -17.12 -7.63 -1.39
C VAL A 132 -17.11 -7.47 -2.89
N SER A 133 -16.09 -6.80 -3.44
CA SER A 133 -15.94 -6.63 -4.88
C SER A 133 -15.81 -7.99 -5.58
N TYR A 134 -14.95 -8.89 -5.10
CA TYR A 134 -14.74 -10.21 -5.69
C TYR A 134 -15.98 -11.09 -5.58
N MET A 135 -16.67 -11.07 -4.43
CA MET A 135 -17.94 -11.80 -4.26
C MET A 135 -19.01 -11.32 -5.25
N TYR A 136 -19.10 -10.01 -5.46
CA TYR A 136 -20.03 -9.46 -6.46
C TYR A 136 -19.67 -9.89 -7.88
N ILE A 137 -18.37 -9.94 -8.19
CA ILE A 137 -17.85 -10.35 -9.50
C ILE A 137 -18.19 -11.80 -9.78
N THR A 138 -17.94 -12.72 -8.83
CA THR A 138 -18.22 -14.14 -9.03
C THR A 138 -19.71 -14.39 -9.24
N VAL A 139 -20.57 -13.77 -8.41
CA VAL A 139 -22.04 -13.89 -8.56
C VAL A 139 -22.50 -13.38 -9.93
N LYS A 140 -21.98 -12.24 -10.40
CA LYS A 140 -22.36 -11.73 -11.73
C LYS A 140 -21.82 -12.56 -12.88
N LEU A 141 -20.64 -13.14 -12.75
CA LEU A 141 -20.11 -14.04 -13.77
C LEU A 141 -20.98 -15.28 -13.91
N ASP A 142 -21.41 -15.88 -12.79
CA ASP A 142 -22.29 -17.04 -12.79
C ASP A 142 -23.65 -16.75 -13.47
N GLU A 143 -24.25 -15.58 -13.20
CA GLU A 143 -25.49 -15.16 -13.86
C GLU A 143 -25.35 -15.00 -15.38
N ILE A 144 -24.21 -14.46 -15.85
CA ILE A 144 -23.95 -14.26 -17.29
C ILE A 144 -23.75 -15.61 -17.99
N GLN A 145 -23.07 -16.55 -17.34
CA GLN A 145 -22.87 -17.90 -17.89
C GLN A 145 -24.20 -18.65 -18.02
N GLN A 146 -25.08 -18.57 -17.02
CA GLN A 146 -26.41 -19.18 -17.10
C GLN A 146 -27.25 -18.62 -18.26
N LYS A 147 -27.22 -17.30 -18.48
CA LYS A 147 -27.94 -16.67 -19.60
C LYS A 147 -27.39 -17.01 -20.99
N THR A 148 -26.15 -17.47 -21.08
CA THR A 148 -25.53 -17.85 -22.35
C THR A 148 -25.82 -19.32 -22.72
N GLN A 149 -26.17 -20.14 -21.72
CA GLN A 149 -26.50 -21.56 -21.90
C GLN A 149 -28.01 -21.83 -22.04
N ALA A 150 -28.87 -20.85 -21.76
CA ALA A 150 -30.32 -20.89 -21.93
C ALA A 150 -30.74 -20.22 -23.25
#